data_AF-A0AAD3ATB5-F1
#
_entry.id   AF-A0AAD3ATB5-F1
#
_cell.length_a   1.000
_cell.length_b   1.000
_cell.length_c   1.000
_cell.angle_alpha   90.00
_cell.angle_beta   90.00
_cell.angle_gamma   90.00
#
_symmetry.space_group_name_H-M   'P 1'
#
loop_
_entity.id
_entity.type
_entity.pdbx_description
1 polymer ?
#
loop_
_entity_poly.entity_id
_entity_poly.type
_entity_poly.pdbx_seq_one_letter_code
_entity_poly.pdbx_strand_id
1 'polypeptide(L)'
;MIVNFGDQPLPDILTYLQNGTGLKRQTIAEILSKSNKFKDFQNNPQQFMDEVKADINKVKQKFIVDGISYHSTGDKYDQELFLNQEIKGYLDSNMYSVDGDKYPFDHVIYDSQTEIKFAQECEKHDRVNKYIKLPNWFKIPTPLGNYNPDWALFIKDNENSEKLYFIAETKTDKTTHSINSSEHAKIKCGREHFKTVSKIAKDTVFYNQCGNLADVFNRIESER
;
A
#
# COMPACT_ATOMS: atom_id res chain seq x y z
N MET A 1 -14.25 40.79 -35.90
CA MET A 1 -14.68 39.39 -35.70
C MET A 1 -14.91 39.23 -34.21
N ILE A 2 -16.16 39.32 -33.77
CA ILE A 2 -16.54 39.27 -32.35
C ILE A 2 -16.87 37.81 -32.06
N VAL A 3 -16.04 37.15 -31.25
CA VAL A 3 -16.37 35.80 -30.76
C VAL A 3 -17.20 36.00 -29.51
N ASN A 4 -18.51 35.90 -29.68
CA ASN A 4 -19.48 35.97 -28.59
C ASN A 4 -19.63 34.55 -28.02
N PHE A 5 -18.99 34.27 -26.89
CA PHE A 5 -19.31 33.08 -26.09
C PHE A 5 -20.58 33.42 -25.32
N GLY A 6 -21.69 32.76 -25.68
CA GLY A 6 -23.02 33.07 -25.15
C GLY A 6 -23.10 33.07 -23.62
N ASP A 7 -24.09 33.80 -23.11
CA ASP A 7 -24.49 34.02 -21.70
C ASP A 7 -24.73 32.74 -20.88
N GLN A 8 -23.74 31.84 -20.77
CA GLN A 8 -23.76 30.80 -19.77
C GLN A 8 -23.13 31.35 -18.49
N PRO A 9 -23.87 31.40 -17.37
CA PRO A 9 -23.30 31.84 -16.10
C PRO A 9 -22.14 30.92 -15.72
N LEU A 10 -21.02 31.51 -15.30
CA LEU A 10 -19.89 30.74 -14.81
C LEU A 10 -20.32 29.86 -13.63
N PRO A 11 -19.85 28.60 -13.56
CA PRO A 11 -20.23 27.68 -12.50
C PRO A 11 -19.72 28.16 -11.13
N ASP A 12 -20.45 27.81 -10.07
CA ASP A 12 -20.04 28.09 -8.68
C ASP A 12 -18.87 27.18 -8.27
N ILE A 13 -17.67 27.63 -8.62
CA ILE A 13 -16.40 26.96 -8.31
C ILE A 13 -16.22 26.70 -6.81
N LEU A 14 -16.62 27.64 -5.95
CA LEU A 14 -16.42 27.50 -4.51
C LEU A 14 -17.31 26.40 -3.93
N THR A 15 -18.56 26.31 -4.36
CA THR A 15 -19.47 25.22 -3.96
C THR A 15 -18.99 23.88 -4.49
N TYR A 16 -18.58 23.82 -5.77
CA TYR A 16 -18.07 22.60 -6.39
C TYR A 16 -16.85 22.05 -5.63
N LEU A 17 -15.86 22.91 -5.38
CA LEU A 17 -14.64 22.53 -4.67
C LEU A 17 -14.89 22.24 -3.20
N GLN A 18 -15.80 22.96 -2.53
CA GLN A 18 -16.18 22.67 -1.15
C GLN A 18 -16.78 21.28 -1.02
N ASN A 19 -17.73 20.92 -1.87
CA ASN A 19 -18.35 19.59 -1.87
C ASN A 19 -17.33 18.50 -2.25
N GLY A 20 -16.42 18.81 -3.17
CA GLY A 20 -15.41 17.87 -3.64
C GLY A 20 -14.22 17.66 -2.72
N THR A 21 -13.95 18.59 -1.80
CA THR A 21 -12.73 18.58 -0.96
C THR A 21 -13.03 18.65 0.55
N GLY A 22 -14.23 19.04 0.97
CA GLY A 22 -14.58 19.27 2.37
C GLY A 22 -13.87 20.46 3.03
N LEU A 23 -13.14 21.28 2.26
CA LEU A 23 -12.49 22.49 2.78
C LEU A 23 -13.48 23.64 2.93
N LYS A 24 -13.16 24.57 3.84
CA LYS A 24 -13.92 25.82 3.99
C LYS A 24 -13.76 26.68 2.73
N ARG A 25 -14.82 27.39 2.32
CA ARG A 25 -14.81 28.29 1.14
C ARG A 25 -13.65 29.30 1.19
N GLN A 26 -13.36 29.85 2.37
CA GLN A 26 -12.24 30.78 2.57
C GLN A 26 -10.89 30.15 2.19
N THR A 27 -10.62 28.93 2.63
CA THR A 27 -9.39 28.20 2.29
C THR A 27 -9.29 27.94 0.78
N ILE A 28 -10.41 27.57 0.15
CA ILE A 28 -10.47 27.35 -1.31
C ILE A 28 -10.17 28.65 -2.06
N ALA A 29 -10.79 29.76 -1.65
CA ALA A 29 -10.53 31.07 -2.24
C ALA A 29 -9.06 31.46 -2.13
N GLU A 30 -8.44 31.26 -0.96
CA GLU A 30 -7.01 31.51 -0.75
C GLU A 30 -6.12 30.64 -1.66
N ILE A 31 -6.43 29.34 -1.82
CA ILE A 31 -5.71 28.44 -2.73
C ILE A 31 -5.80 28.95 -4.17
N LEU A 32 -7.01 29.28 -4.63
CA LEU A 32 -7.25 29.77 -5.99
C LEU A 32 -6.52 31.08 -6.24
N SER A 33 -6.60 32.05 -5.31
CA SER A 33 -5.91 33.34 -5.42
C SER A 33 -4.39 33.19 -5.45
N LYS A 34 -3.82 32.31 -4.61
CA LYS A 34 -2.36 32.09 -4.55
C LYS A 34 -1.82 31.26 -5.72
N SER A 35 -2.67 30.51 -6.43
CA SER A 35 -2.23 29.69 -7.56
C SER A 35 -1.79 30.51 -8.78
N ASN A 36 -2.29 31.74 -8.94
CA ASN A 36 -2.16 32.55 -10.17
C ASN A 36 -2.67 31.86 -11.44
N LYS A 37 -3.53 30.83 -11.32
CA LYS A 37 -4.08 30.04 -12.43
C LYS A 37 -5.53 30.35 -12.77
N PHE A 38 -6.15 31.32 -12.10
CA PHE A 38 -7.58 31.62 -12.28
C PHE A 38 -7.97 32.00 -13.72
N LYS A 39 -7.03 32.46 -14.55
CA LYS A 39 -7.28 32.71 -15.98
C LYS A 39 -7.67 31.44 -16.74
N ASP A 40 -7.17 30.28 -16.32
CA ASP A 40 -7.44 29.00 -16.98
C ASP A 40 -8.90 28.54 -16.77
N PHE A 41 -9.54 29.01 -15.69
CA PHE A 41 -10.96 28.77 -15.42
C PHE A 41 -11.86 29.31 -16.54
N GLN A 42 -11.51 30.44 -17.17
CA GLN A 42 -12.30 31.01 -18.26
C GLN A 42 -12.20 30.19 -19.55
N ASN A 43 -11.11 29.43 -19.73
CA ASN A 43 -10.87 28.63 -20.93
C ASN A 43 -11.66 27.32 -20.90
N ASN A 44 -11.65 26.62 -19.77
CA ASN A 44 -12.40 25.39 -19.55
C ASN A 44 -12.81 25.25 -18.06
N PRO A 45 -13.96 25.83 -17.66
CA PRO A 45 -14.36 25.87 -16.25
C PRO A 45 -14.44 24.49 -15.60
N GLN A 46 -15.01 23.50 -16.28
CA GLN A 46 -15.23 22.16 -15.73
C GLN A 46 -13.90 21.44 -15.49
N GLN A 47 -13.03 21.40 -16.50
CA GLN A 47 -11.72 20.76 -16.37
C GLN A 47 -10.87 21.42 -15.29
N PHE A 48 -10.85 22.77 -15.24
CA PHE A 48 -10.14 23.51 -14.21
C PHE A 48 -10.61 23.12 -12.80
N MET A 49 -11.93 23.04 -12.59
CA MET A 49 -12.50 22.63 -11.32
C MET A 49 -12.14 21.19 -10.93
N ASP A 50 -12.14 20.27 -11.90
CA ASP A 50 -11.79 18.87 -11.68
C ASP A 50 -10.30 18.70 -11.32
N GLU A 51 -9.41 19.40 -12.03
CA GLU A 51 -7.97 19.38 -11.76
C GLU A 51 -7.64 20.00 -10.40
N VAL A 52 -8.20 21.17 -10.07
CA VAL A 52 -8.01 21.80 -8.75
C VAL A 52 -8.53 20.89 -7.63
N LYS A 53 -9.70 20.27 -7.80
CA LYS A 53 -10.25 19.31 -6.83
C LYS A 53 -9.31 18.11 -6.65
N ALA A 54 -8.79 17.55 -7.74
CA ALA A 54 -7.87 16.41 -7.71
C ALA A 54 -6.57 16.78 -6.97
N ASP A 55 -5.97 17.94 -7.29
CA ASP A 55 -4.73 18.40 -6.67
C ASP A 55 -4.89 18.68 -5.17
N ILE A 56 -5.97 19.37 -4.78
CA ILE A 56 -6.27 19.61 -3.36
C ILE A 56 -6.40 18.28 -2.61
N ASN A 57 -7.17 17.33 -3.15
CA ASN A 57 -7.38 16.05 -2.48
C ASN A 57 -6.09 15.21 -2.42
N LYS A 58 -5.24 15.25 -3.47
CA LYS A 58 -3.93 14.61 -3.48
C LYS A 58 -3.04 15.16 -2.37
N VAL A 59 -2.99 16.48 -2.20
CA VAL A 59 -2.22 17.11 -1.12
C VAL A 59 -2.79 16.76 0.25
N LYS A 60 -4.12 16.80 0.42
CA LYS A 60 -4.78 16.38 1.67
C LYS A 60 -4.45 14.93 2.05
N GLN A 61 -4.53 14.00 1.10
CA GLN A 61 -4.17 12.60 1.31
C GLN A 61 -2.72 12.47 1.77
N LYS A 62 -1.81 13.21 1.15
CA LYS A 62 -0.41 13.26 1.56
C LYS A 62 -0.27 13.74 3.00
N PHE A 63 -0.93 14.84 3.40
CA PHE A 63 -0.89 15.33 4.78
C PHE A 63 -1.40 14.31 5.80
N ILE A 64 -2.50 13.61 5.48
CA ILE A 64 -3.06 12.56 6.35
C ILE A 64 -2.05 11.42 6.54
N VAL A 65 -1.41 10.97 5.46
CA VAL A 65 -0.43 9.88 5.49
C VAL A 65 0.87 10.32 6.18
N ASP A 66 1.29 11.57 5.99
CA ASP A 66 2.49 12.11 6.62
C ASP A 66 2.33 12.26 8.15
N GLY A 67 1.11 12.56 8.62
CA GLY A 67 0.78 12.70 10.03
C GLY A 67 0.23 11.43 10.70
N ILE A 68 0.24 10.29 10.02
CA ILE A 68 -0.33 9.06 10.58
C ILE A 68 0.47 8.57 11.79
N SER A 69 -0.24 8.10 12.81
CA SER A 69 0.34 7.42 13.96
C SER A 69 -0.53 6.23 14.34
N TYR A 70 0.11 5.18 14.86
CA TYR A 70 -0.56 3.97 15.31
C TYR A 70 -0.39 3.80 16.81
N HIS A 71 -1.45 3.32 17.45
CA HIS A 71 -1.48 2.94 18.86
C HIS A 71 -2.02 1.52 18.95
N SER A 72 -1.41 0.69 19.79
CA SER A 72 -1.91 -0.66 20.00
C SER A 72 -3.20 -0.60 20.81
N THR A 73 -4.23 -1.29 20.33
CA THR A 73 -5.48 -1.53 21.05
C THR A 73 -5.41 -2.79 21.93
N GLY A 74 -4.34 -3.58 21.82
CA GLY A 74 -4.24 -4.90 22.41
C GLY A 74 -4.85 -6.03 21.56
N ASP A 75 -5.57 -5.69 20.49
CA ASP A 75 -6.17 -6.65 19.58
C ASP A 75 -5.10 -7.46 18.83
N LYS A 76 -5.42 -8.71 18.53
CA LYS A 76 -4.52 -9.66 17.86
C LYS A 76 -5.28 -10.47 16.82
N TYR A 77 -4.58 -10.86 15.77
CA TYR A 77 -5.06 -11.90 14.87
C TYR A 77 -4.89 -13.27 15.53
N ASP A 78 -5.93 -14.08 15.48
CA ASP A 78 -5.90 -15.45 16.00
C ASP A 78 -5.30 -16.42 14.98
N GLN A 79 -4.55 -17.42 15.45
CA GLN A 79 -4.01 -18.48 14.62
C GLN A 79 -5.12 -19.35 14.00
N GLU A 80 -6.28 -19.46 14.67
CA GLU A 80 -7.43 -20.21 14.14
C GLU A 80 -7.95 -19.65 12.79
N LEU A 81 -7.64 -18.39 12.46
CA LEU A 81 -7.98 -17.79 11.17
C LEU A 81 -7.33 -18.50 9.98
N PHE A 82 -6.22 -19.22 10.20
CA PHE A 82 -5.60 -20.06 9.18
C PHE A 82 -6.35 -21.37 8.95
N LEU A 83 -7.01 -21.93 9.98
CA LEU A 83 -7.75 -23.18 9.90
C LEU A 83 -9.13 -23.00 9.27
N ASN A 84 -9.75 -21.85 9.49
CA ASN A 84 -11.07 -21.52 8.97
C ASN A 84 -11.08 -21.20 7.46
N GLN A 85 -9.91 -21.12 6.83
CA GLN A 85 -9.78 -21.05 5.38
C GLN A 85 -9.49 -22.45 4.83
N GLU A 86 -10.55 -23.19 4.49
CA GLU A 86 -10.40 -24.19 3.43
C GLU A 86 -9.84 -23.45 2.20
N ILE A 87 -8.62 -23.80 1.78
CA ILE A 87 -8.04 -23.30 0.54
C ILE A 87 -8.90 -23.83 -0.61
N LYS A 88 -9.97 -23.11 -0.91
CA LYS A 88 -10.75 -23.23 -2.16
C LYS A 88 -9.94 -22.55 -3.27
N GLY A 89 -8.71 -23.01 -3.47
CA GLY A 89 -8.00 -22.77 -4.71
C GLY A 89 -8.78 -23.49 -5.81
N TYR A 90 -9.09 -22.78 -6.90
CA TYR A 90 -9.55 -23.46 -8.10
C TYR A 90 -8.41 -24.40 -8.53
N LEU A 91 -8.65 -25.70 -8.42
CA LEU A 91 -7.66 -26.79 -8.53
C LEU A 91 -6.77 -26.77 -9.80
N ASP A 92 -7.01 -25.90 -10.78
CA ASP A 92 -6.47 -26.08 -12.13
C ASP A 92 -5.64 -24.91 -12.73
N SER A 93 -5.21 -23.88 -11.98
CA SER A 93 -4.28 -22.89 -12.59
C SER A 93 -3.33 -22.05 -11.72
N ASN A 94 -3.60 -21.88 -10.41
CA ASN A 94 -2.89 -20.87 -9.60
C ASN A 94 -2.38 -21.38 -8.24
N MET A 95 -2.00 -22.66 -8.19
CA MET A 95 -1.48 -23.32 -6.98
C MET A 95 -0.09 -23.90 -7.26
N TYR A 96 0.87 -23.60 -6.39
CA TYR A 96 2.21 -24.19 -6.38
C TYR A 96 2.32 -25.15 -5.19
N SER A 97 2.45 -26.45 -5.47
CA SER A 97 2.68 -27.46 -4.43
C SER A 97 4.04 -27.25 -3.77
N VAL A 98 4.07 -27.39 -2.45
CA VAL A 98 5.27 -27.28 -1.63
C VAL A 98 5.47 -28.60 -0.88
N ASP A 99 6.67 -29.16 -1.00
CA ASP A 99 6.94 -30.53 -0.55
C ASP A 99 7.58 -30.58 0.86
N GLY A 100 7.60 -29.46 1.59
CA GLY A 100 8.31 -29.33 2.86
C GLY A 100 7.52 -28.63 3.96
N ASP A 101 8.09 -28.64 5.17
CA ASP A 101 7.45 -28.07 6.35
C ASP A 101 7.57 -26.53 6.44
N LYS A 102 8.14 -25.84 5.45
CA LYS A 102 8.41 -24.40 5.53
C LYS A 102 7.15 -23.54 5.37
N TYR A 103 6.17 -24.02 4.61
CA TYR A 103 4.88 -23.38 4.43
C TYR A 103 3.81 -24.05 5.31
N PRO A 104 2.82 -23.32 5.85
CA PRO A 104 1.81 -23.91 6.74
C PRO A 104 0.74 -24.75 6.01
N PHE A 105 0.78 -24.82 4.68
CA PHE A 105 -0.18 -25.55 3.84
C PHE A 105 0.54 -26.32 2.74
N ASP A 106 -0.14 -27.27 2.10
CA ASP A 106 0.44 -28.07 1.01
C ASP A 106 0.65 -27.28 -0.30
N HIS A 107 0.01 -26.09 -0.41
CA HIS A 107 0.02 -25.29 -1.63
C HIS A 107 0.09 -23.79 -1.34
N VAL A 108 0.87 -23.08 -2.14
CA VAL A 108 0.89 -21.63 -2.22
C VAL A 108 -0.05 -21.16 -3.32
N ILE A 109 -1.03 -20.32 -2.99
CA ILE A 109 -1.88 -19.65 -3.99
C ILE A 109 -1.15 -18.42 -4.49
N TYR A 110 -0.94 -18.32 -5.80
CA TYR A 110 -0.27 -17.18 -6.42
C TYR A 110 -1.16 -16.51 -7.47
N ASP A 111 -0.94 -15.22 -7.70
CA ASP A 111 -1.62 -14.38 -8.68
C ASP A 111 -0.65 -13.83 -9.74
N SER A 112 0.66 -14.06 -9.56
CA SER A 112 1.70 -13.61 -10.50
C SER A 112 2.88 -14.58 -10.60
N GLN A 113 3.64 -14.47 -11.69
CA GLN A 113 4.90 -15.22 -11.85
C GLN A 113 5.98 -14.81 -10.83
N THR A 114 5.92 -13.59 -10.31
CA THR A 114 6.88 -13.12 -9.30
C THR A 114 6.64 -13.82 -7.97
N GLU A 115 5.38 -13.98 -7.58
CA GLU A 115 5.01 -14.64 -6.33
C GLU A 115 5.39 -16.12 -6.31
N ILE A 116 5.18 -16.87 -7.41
CA ILE A 116 5.61 -18.27 -7.47
C ILE A 116 7.14 -18.39 -7.40
N LYS A 117 7.89 -17.48 -8.05
CA LYS A 117 9.36 -17.46 -7.94
C LYS A 117 9.81 -17.15 -6.51
N PHE A 118 9.17 -16.17 -5.87
CA PHE A 118 9.46 -15.81 -4.48
C PHE A 118 9.23 -17.00 -3.53
N ALA A 119 8.12 -17.72 -3.70
CA ALA A 119 7.84 -18.94 -2.93
C ALA A 119 8.90 -20.03 -3.15
N GLN A 120 9.28 -20.29 -4.41
CA GLN A 120 10.32 -21.26 -4.76
C GLN A 120 11.69 -20.89 -4.18
N GLU A 121 12.04 -19.61 -4.15
CA GLU A 121 13.25 -19.10 -3.51
C GLU A 121 13.19 -19.33 -2.00
N CYS A 122 12.05 -19.05 -1.36
CA CYS A 122 11.87 -19.28 0.08
C CYS A 122 11.99 -20.76 0.46
N GLU A 123 11.40 -21.67 -0.32
CA GLU A 123 11.51 -23.11 -0.10
C GLU A 123 12.98 -23.58 -0.11
N LYS A 124 13.76 -23.11 -1.09
CA LYS A 124 15.15 -23.54 -1.30
C LYS A 124 16.16 -22.86 -0.36
N HIS A 125 15.81 -21.76 0.30
CA HIS A 125 16.77 -20.97 1.05
C HIS A 125 16.91 -21.44 2.50
N ASP A 126 18.12 -21.84 2.91
CA ASP A 126 18.38 -22.46 4.23
C ASP A 126 18.09 -21.54 5.42
N ARG A 127 18.33 -20.22 5.27
CA ARG A 127 18.03 -19.24 6.32
C ARG A 127 16.54 -18.94 6.49
N VAL A 128 15.69 -19.33 5.53
CA VAL A 128 14.23 -19.18 5.65
C VAL A 128 13.70 -20.40 6.40
N ASN A 129 13.29 -20.20 7.65
CA ASN A 129 12.76 -21.27 8.50
C ASN A 129 11.29 -21.55 8.20
N LYS A 130 10.47 -20.50 8.07
CA LYS A 130 9.06 -20.57 7.67
C LYS A 130 8.71 -19.38 6.80
N TYR A 131 7.73 -19.53 5.92
CA TYR A 131 7.17 -18.39 5.19
C TYR A 131 5.68 -18.61 4.90
N ILE A 132 4.96 -17.52 4.65
CA ILE A 132 3.55 -17.58 4.27
C ILE A 132 3.19 -16.40 3.37
N LYS A 133 2.36 -16.63 2.33
CA LYS A 133 1.64 -15.55 1.64
C LYS A 133 0.49 -15.12 2.54
N LEU A 134 0.49 -13.87 2.96
CA LEU A 134 -0.48 -13.38 3.93
C LEU A 134 -1.90 -13.41 3.31
N PRO A 135 -2.86 -14.07 3.96
CA PRO A 135 -4.22 -14.14 3.44
C PRO A 135 -4.90 -12.78 3.35
N ASN A 136 -5.91 -12.70 2.49
CA ASN A 136 -6.69 -11.48 2.26
C ASN A 136 -7.43 -10.95 3.49
N TRP A 137 -7.59 -11.71 4.58
CA TRP A 137 -8.18 -11.20 5.82
C TRP A 137 -7.16 -10.44 6.69
N PHE A 138 -5.86 -10.61 6.46
CA PHE A 138 -4.82 -9.90 7.21
C PHE A 138 -4.74 -8.46 6.69
N LYS A 139 -5.19 -7.49 7.49
CA LYS A 139 -5.35 -6.10 7.06
C LYS A 139 -4.80 -5.12 8.08
N ILE A 140 -4.02 -4.19 7.56
CA ILE A 140 -3.57 -2.99 8.27
C ILE A 140 -4.51 -1.85 7.89
N PRO A 141 -5.25 -1.25 8.84
CA PRO A 141 -6.12 -0.14 8.55
C PRO A 141 -5.29 1.09 8.17
N THR A 142 -5.68 1.75 7.08
CA THR A 142 -5.10 3.04 6.67
C THR A 142 -6.22 4.03 6.33
N PRO A 143 -5.97 5.34 6.40
CA PRO A 143 -6.93 6.36 5.97
C PRO A 143 -7.32 6.29 4.49
N LEU A 144 -6.58 5.53 3.68
CA LEU A 144 -6.83 5.32 2.25
C LEU A 144 -7.48 3.95 1.96
N GLY A 145 -8.00 3.29 3.00
CA GLY A 145 -8.50 1.92 2.97
C GLY A 145 -7.45 0.90 3.39
N ASN A 146 -7.87 -0.34 3.60
CA ASN A 146 -6.99 -1.38 4.15
C ASN A 146 -5.77 -1.68 3.24
N TYR A 147 -4.69 -2.08 3.90
CA TYR A 147 -3.43 -2.51 3.31
C TYR A 147 -3.09 -3.93 3.77
N ASN A 148 -2.51 -4.75 2.91
CA ASN A 148 -2.10 -6.14 3.17
C ASN A 148 -0.64 -6.24 2.71
N PRO A 149 0.34 -6.50 3.60
CA PRO A 149 1.64 -6.97 3.15
C PRO A 149 1.48 -8.33 2.45
N ASP A 150 2.39 -8.68 1.53
CA ASP A 150 2.24 -9.87 0.70
C ASP A 150 2.73 -11.12 1.41
N TRP A 151 3.86 -11.02 2.12
CA TRP A 151 4.52 -12.18 2.73
C TRP A 151 4.90 -11.93 4.18
N ALA A 152 4.97 -13.01 4.95
CA ALA A 152 5.65 -13.05 6.23
C ALA A 152 6.68 -14.20 6.25
N LEU A 153 7.91 -13.91 6.66
CA LEU A 153 9.04 -14.85 6.68
C LEU A 153 9.65 -14.90 8.08
N PHE A 154 9.83 -16.11 8.61
CA PHE A 154 10.72 -16.34 9.75
C PHE A 154 12.11 -16.66 9.21
N ILE A 155 13.07 -15.76 9.45
CA ILE A 155 14.44 -15.88 8.97
C ILE A 155 15.38 -16.05 10.17
N LYS A 156 16.27 -17.04 10.07
CA LYS A 156 17.39 -17.22 10.99
C LYS A 156 18.52 -16.27 10.60
N ASP A 157 18.95 -15.46 11.55
CA ASP A 157 20.20 -14.72 11.41
C ASP A 157 21.42 -15.65 11.64
N ASN A 158 22.61 -15.09 11.48
CA ASN A 158 23.85 -15.86 11.58
C ASN A 158 24.15 -16.31 13.02
N GLU A 159 23.48 -15.72 14.01
CA GLU A 159 23.57 -16.06 15.44
C GLU A 159 22.48 -17.05 15.87
N ASN A 160 21.73 -17.63 14.92
CA ASN A 160 20.56 -18.48 15.13
C ASN A 160 19.40 -17.78 15.86
N SER A 161 19.36 -16.44 15.89
CA SER A 161 18.18 -15.71 16.33
C SER A 161 17.16 -15.65 15.20
N GLU A 162 15.89 -15.85 15.54
CA GLU A 162 14.79 -15.85 14.57
C GLU A 162 14.05 -14.52 14.61
N LYS A 163 13.89 -13.88 13.44
CA LYS A 163 13.10 -12.66 13.29
C LYS A 163 11.98 -12.87 12.28
N LEU A 164 10.84 -12.22 12.54
CA LEU A 164 9.67 -12.22 11.69
C LEU A 164 9.69 -10.99 10.77
N TYR A 165 9.82 -11.23 9.48
CA TYR A 165 9.84 -10.21 8.46
C TYR A 165 8.51 -10.16 7.72
N PHE A 166 7.83 -9.03 7.77
CA PHE A 166 6.70 -8.72 6.90
C PHE A 166 7.22 -8.02 5.65
N ILE A 167 6.90 -8.55 4.49
CA ILE A 167 7.39 -8.08 3.20
C ILE A 167 6.23 -7.52 2.38
N ALA A 168 6.41 -6.29 1.92
CA ALA A 168 5.59 -5.70 0.88
C ALA A 168 6.33 -5.82 -0.45
N GLU A 169 5.80 -6.64 -1.35
CA GLU A 169 6.23 -6.69 -2.73
C GLU A 169 5.80 -5.40 -3.40
N THR A 170 6.73 -4.69 -4.01
CA THR A 170 6.34 -3.66 -4.99
C THR A 170 6.44 -4.28 -6.35
N LYS A 171 5.31 -4.36 -7.06
CA LYS A 171 5.26 -4.79 -8.45
C LYS A 171 6.25 -3.96 -9.26
N THR A 172 7.36 -4.58 -9.67
CA THR A 172 8.41 -3.97 -10.50
C THR A 172 8.03 -3.95 -11.98
N ASP A 173 6.74 -3.74 -12.31
CA ASP A 173 6.34 -3.44 -13.67
C ASP A 173 6.71 -1.98 -13.96
N LYS A 174 7.94 -1.80 -14.43
CA LYS A 174 8.53 -0.54 -14.92
C LYS A 174 7.78 0.07 -16.12
N THR A 175 6.65 -0.52 -16.54
CA THR A 175 5.77 -0.02 -17.61
C THR A 175 4.66 0.89 -17.11
N THR A 176 4.54 1.15 -15.81
CA THR A 176 3.51 2.07 -15.32
C THR A 176 4.13 3.32 -14.70
N HIS A 177 3.85 4.48 -15.31
CA HIS A 177 3.90 5.79 -14.66
C HIS A 177 2.91 5.90 -13.47
N SER A 178 2.51 4.78 -12.86
CA SER A 178 1.37 4.71 -11.95
C SER A 178 1.43 3.50 -11.02
N ILE A 179 2.50 3.33 -10.25
CA ILE A 179 2.23 2.85 -8.89
C ILE A 179 1.34 3.93 -8.30
N ASN A 180 0.06 3.60 -8.13
CA ASN A 180 -0.96 4.55 -7.72
C ASN A 180 -0.46 5.26 -6.46
N SER A 181 -0.46 6.59 -6.43
CA SER A 181 0.01 7.36 -5.26
C SER A 181 -0.60 6.87 -3.94
N SER A 182 -1.81 6.30 -4.03
CA SER A 182 -2.52 5.62 -2.93
C SER A 182 -1.82 4.35 -2.42
N GLU A 183 -1.26 3.50 -3.28
CA GLU A 183 -0.59 2.26 -2.88
C GLU A 183 0.72 2.54 -2.15
N HIS A 184 1.55 3.44 -2.68
CA HIS A 184 2.73 3.93 -1.98
C HIS A 184 2.39 4.53 -0.61
N ALA A 185 1.31 5.30 -0.54
CA ALA A 185 0.84 5.88 0.71
C ALA A 185 0.36 4.82 1.71
N LYS A 186 -0.31 3.75 1.25
CA LYS A 186 -0.67 2.59 2.08
C LYS A 186 0.55 1.84 2.59
N ILE A 187 1.57 1.63 1.77
CA ILE A 187 2.85 1.04 2.19
C ILE A 187 3.50 1.91 3.26
N LYS A 188 3.50 3.24 3.10
CA LYS A 188 4.00 4.18 4.13
C LYS A 188 3.22 4.04 5.44
N CYS A 189 1.89 3.90 5.38
CA CYS A 189 1.07 3.60 6.56
C CYS A 189 1.48 2.26 7.20
N GLY A 190 1.71 1.21 6.40
CA GLY A 190 2.25 -0.07 6.86
C GLY A 190 3.58 0.09 7.60
N ARG A 191 4.50 0.92 7.10
CA ARG A 191 5.77 1.22 7.80
C ARG A 191 5.53 1.84 9.18
N GLU A 192 4.67 2.85 9.29
CA GLU A 192 4.37 3.47 10.60
C GLU A 192 3.64 2.51 11.55
N HIS A 193 2.79 1.63 11.00
CA HIS A 193 2.15 0.56 11.76
C HIS A 193 3.20 -0.38 12.36
N PHE A 194 4.09 -0.92 11.54
CA PHE A 194 5.10 -1.86 12.01
C PHE A 194 6.16 -1.22 12.92
N LYS A 195 6.46 0.08 12.79
CA LYS A 195 7.25 0.78 13.82
C LYS A 195 6.61 0.71 15.21
N THR A 196 5.29 0.67 15.29
CA THR A 196 4.57 0.51 16.56
C THR A 196 4.59 -0.96 16.99
N VAL A 197 4.38 -1.89 16.05
CA VAL A 197 4.48 -3.34 16.32
C VAL A 197 5.87 -3.73 16.84
N SER A 198 6.96 -3.29 16.21
CA SER A 198 8.33 -3.60 16.60
C SER A 198 8.71 -3.10 18.00
N LYS A 199 7.98 -2.13 18.56
CA LYS A 199 8.15 -1.71 19.97
C LYS A 199 7.57 -2.74 20.95
N ILE A 200 6.58 -3.51 20.52
CA ILE A 200 5.86 -4.51 21.32
C ILE A 200 6.45 -5.90 21.07
N ALA A 201 6.66 -6.26 19.80
CA ALA A 201 7.27 -7.50 19.34
C ALA A 201 8.64 -7.18 18.71
N LYS A 202 9.70 -7.18 19.54
CA LYS A 202 11.04 -6.66 19.17
C LYS A 202 11.68 -7.34 17.95
N ASP A 203 11.33 -8.59 17.70
CA ASP A 203 11.88 -9.38 16.58
C ASP A 203 11.02 -9.28 15.30
N THR A 204 10.12 -8.30 15.23
CA THR A 204 9.32 -8.03 14.03
C THR A 204 9.93 -6.90 13.21
N VAL A 205 10.14 -7.17 11.92
CA VAL A 205 10.69 -6.23 10.94
C VAL A 205 9.71 -6.08 9.78
N PHE A 206 9.61 -4.89 9.21
CA PHE A 206 8.83 -4.64 8.00
C PHE A 206 9.71 -4.08 6.90
N TYR A 207 9.76 -4.79 5.78
CA TYR A 207 10.40 -4.32 4.56
C TYR A 207 9.38 -4.08 3.47
N ASN A 208 9.57 -2.96 2.79
CA ASN A 208 8.85 -2.64 1.58
C ASN A 208 9.82 -2.62 0.41
N GLN A 209 9.29 -2.78 -0.80
CA GLN A 209 10.06 -2.73 -2.04
C GLN A 209 11.05 -3.89 -2.22
N CYS A 210 10.68 -5.08 -1.77
CA CYS A 210 11.42 -6.31 -2.07
C CYS A 210 10.65 -7.08 -3.14
N GLY A 211 11.20 -7.19 -4.35
CA GLY A 211 10.57 -7.91 -5.46
C GLY A 211 10.94 -9.39 -5.54
N ASN A 212 11.98 -9.80 -4.81
CA ASN A 212 12.49 -11.17 -4.74
C ASN A 212 13.16 -11.41 -3.39
N LEU A 213 13.56 -12.65 -3.09
CA LEU A 213 14.18 -12.99 -1.81
C LEU A 213 15.58 -12.36 -1.67
N ALA A 214 16.31 -12.14 -2.76
CA ALA A 214 17.61 -11.48 -2.72
C ALA A 214 17.51 -10.02 -2.24
N ASP A 215 16.47 -9.29 -2.63
CA ASP A 215 16.20 -7.94 -2.13
C ASP A 215 16.00 -7.92 -0.61
N VAL A 216 15.32 -8.94 -0.07
CA VAL A 216 15.12 -9.11 1.38
C VAL A 216 16.47 -9.28 2.07
N PHE A 217 17.29 -10.24 1.63
CA PHE A 217 18.58 -10.50 2.25
C PHE A 217 19.57 -9.35 2.07
N ASN A 218 19.63 -8.71 0.90
CA ASN A 218 20.47 -7.52 0.68
C ASN A 218 20.15 -6.42 1.70
N ARG A 219 18.86 -6.26 2.03
CA ARG A 219 18.44 -5.29 3.03
C ARG A 219 18.82 -5.70 4.46
N ILE A 220 18.64 -6.96 4.81
CA ILE A 220 19.10 -7.52 6.10
C ILE A 220 20.60 -7.26 6.28
N GLU A 221 21.40 -7.51 5.25
CA GLU A 221 22.85 -7.34 5.30
C GLU A 221 23.28 -5.85 5.33
N SER A 222 22.48 -4.94 4.76
CA SER A 222 22.76 -3.49 4.80
C SER A 222 22.44 -2.82 6.14
N GLU A 223 21.62 -3.45 6.97
CA GLU A 223 21.19 -2.93 8.28
C GLU A 223 22.04 -3.50 9.45
N ARG A 224 23.09 -4.27 9.13
CA ARG A 224 24.14 -4.73 10.06
C ARG A 224 25.24 -3.69 10.19
#